data_AF-A0A2S7I2G8-F1
#
_entry.id   AF-A0A2S7I2G8-F1
#
_cell.length_a   1.000
_cell.length_b   1.000
_cell.length_c   1.000
_cell.angle_alpha   90.00
_cell.angle_beta   90.00
_cell.angle_gamma   90.00
#
_symmetry.space_group_name_H-M   'P 1'
#
loop_
_entity.id
_entity.type
_entity.pdbx_description
1 polymer ?
#
loop_
_entity_poly.entity_id
_entity_poly.type
_entity_poly.pdbx_seq_one_letter_code
_entity_poly.pdbx_strand_id
1 'polypeptide(L)'
;MKQITFFTIIISIFGFSQEKLTTQDFGLHKNTETVISKQYWEDDQSNIVFTEELKFYNTFLEEKKNKDGDYVTVKKYYYNIDNLLVKIETEHLNSGEKEKEVFHYKNLQLQNSELWMHGKMFSKTQYFYDKNNRLIKEIEKDAKNKVSRIVEYKNYKNDDSFTKLIKDFQNGKVLETTEEIYENKLLVEANYEMYNLKTNVKNTYNKEGWIVKEVFSNSEVVENTFTYEVDEKGNPTKVTKTNSQNQGNYVLVINNTYSTFPTN
;
A
#
# COMPACT_ATOMS: atom_id res chain seq x y z
N MET A 1 12.80 18.85 -13.99
CA MET A 1 12.56 18.68 -12.53
C MET A 1 12.23 17.22 -12.30
N LYS A 2 13.10 16.49 -11.60
CA LYS A 2 12.84 15.09 -11.23
C LYS A 2 11.80 15.12 -10.10
N GLN A 3 10.54 14.80 -10.41
CA GLN A 3 9.57 14.47 -9.37
C GLN A 3 10.04 13.14 -8.76
N ILE A 4 10.64 13.23 -7.59
CA ILE A 4 10.84 12.08 -6.71
C ILE A 4 9.43 11.74 -6.22
N THR A 5 8.95 10.58 -6.65
CA THR A 5 7.65 10.03 -6.32
C THR A 5 7.43 10.06 -4.80
N PHE A 6 6.33 10.68 -4.36
CA PHE A 6 5.91 10.69 -2.97
C PHE A 6 5.70 9.25 -2.48
N PHE A 7 6.49 8.84 -1.49
CA PHE A 7 6.31 7.57 -0.80
C PHE A 7 5.09 7.67 0.10
N THR A 8 4.08 6.84 -0.15
CA THR A 8 3.02 6.57 0.83
C THR A 8 3.66 5.65 1.88
N ILE A 9 3.99 6.19 3.06
CA ILE A 9 4.82 5.51 4.08
C ILE A 9 4.04 4.46 4.87
N ILE A 10 2.71 4.53 4.84
CA ILE A 10 1.88 3.40 5.24
C ILE A 10 1.68 2.51 4.01
N ILE A 11 2.73 1.73 3.70
CA ILE A 11 2.65 0.64 2.73
C ILE A 11 1.67 -0.37 3.31
N SER A 12 0.49 -0.48 2.72
CA SER A 12 -0.41 -1.61 2.96
C SER A 12 0.35 -2.89 2.59
N ILE A 13 0.63 -3.72 3.59
CA ILE A 13 1.33 -4.98 3.44
C ILE A 13 0.35 -5.97 2.79
N PHE A 14 0.43 -6.16 1.46
CA PHE A 14 -0.35 -7.23 0.81
C PHE A 14 0.49 -8.13 -0.08
N GLY A 15 0.82 -9.28 0.53
CA GLY A 15 0.63 -10.56 -0.11
C GLY A 15 -0.67 -11.18 0.37
N PHE A 16 -1.40 -11.80 -0.55
CA PHE A 16 -2.62 -12.59 -0.38
C PHE A 16 -3.95 -11.86 -0.60
N SER A 17 -4.53 -12.25 -1.74
CA SER A 17 -5.96 -12.30 -1.96
C SER A 17 -6.68 -12.96 -0.78
N GLN A 18 -7.25 -12.11 0.05
CA GLN A 18 -8.59 -12.16 0.63
C GLN A 18 -8.72 -10.84 1.38
N GLU A 19 -8.89 -9.79 0.59
CA GLU A 19 -8.71 -8.38 0.95
C GLU A 19 -9.50 -8.01 2.21
N LYS A 20 -8.79 -8.03 3.34
CA LYS A 20 -9.19 -7.40 4.58
C LYS A 20 -8.08 -6.43 4.89
N LEU A 21 -8.45 -5.19 5.16
CA LEU A 21 -7.53 -4.15 5.60
C LEU A 21 -7.82 -3.95 7.06
N THR A 22 -6.89 -4.34 7.92
CA THR A 22 -7.04 -4.30 9.36
C THR A 22 -5.92 -3.49 10.00
N THR A 23 -6.10 -3.08 11.27
CA THR A 23 -5.04 -2.40 12.05
C THR A 23 -3.73 -3.18 12.06
N GLN A 24 -3.78 -4.51 12.07
CA GLN A 24 -2.58 -5.36 12.07
C GLN A 24 -1.78 -5.24 10.76
N ASP A 25 -2.46 -5.06 9.63
CA ASP A 25 -1.82 -4.87 8.32
C ASP A 25 -1.01 -3.56 8.25
N PHE A 26 -1.19 -2.70 9.25
CA PHE A 26 -0.49 -1.43 9.44
C PHE A 26 0.45 -1.43 10.66
N GLY A 27 0.64 -2.56 11.34
CA GLY A 27 1.44 -2.65 12.55
C GLY A 27 0.83 -1.93 13.77
N LEU A 28 -0.48 -1.64 13.72
CA LEU A 28 -1.17 -0.88 14.76
C LEU A 28 -1.85 -1.80 15.77
N HIS A 29 -1.96 -1.31 17.00
CA HIS A 29 -2.73 -1.92 18.06
C HIS A 29 -4.19 -2.14 17.63
N LYS A 30 -4.79 -3.29 17.98
CA LYS A 30 -6.13 -3.69 17.53
C LYS A 30 -7.26 -2.70 17.85
N ASN A 31 -7.14 -1.96 18.96
CA ASN A 31 -8.12 -0.94 19.35
C ASN A 31 -7.90 0.42 18.67
N THR A 32 -6.97 0.55 17.73
CA THR A 32 -6.76 1.83 17.02
C THR A 32 -8.04 2.21 16.28
N GLU A 33 -8.51 3.43 16.47
CA GLU A 33 -9.74 3.95 15.86
C GLU A 33 -9.41 4.98 14.79
N THR A 34 -8.47 5.88 15.06
CA THR A 34 -8.03 6.86 14.07
C THR A 34 -6.51 7.04 14.15
N VAL A 35 -5.89 7.19 12.98
CA VAL A 35 -4.48 7.59 12.84
C VAL A 35 -4.44 8.82 11.96
N ILE A 36 -3.90 9.92 12.46
CA ILE A 36 -3.69 11.15 11.68
C ILE A 36 -2.18 11.39 11.60
N SER A 37 -1.63 11.18 10.41
CA SER A 37 -0.21 11.36 10.10
C SER A 37 -0.04 12.67 9.33
N LYS A 38 0.88 13.53 9.79
CA LYS A 38 1.28 14.76 9.10
C LYS A 38 2.76 14.73 8.80
N GLN A 39 3.13 14.88 7.54
CA GLN A 39 4.52 14.92 7.09
C GLN A 39 4.98 16.36 6.95
N TYR A 40 6.20 16.61 7.45
CA TYR A 40 6.90 17.88 7.41
C TYR A 40 8.29 17.68 6.82
N TRP A 41 8.82 18.69 6.13
CA TRP A 41 10.25 18.77 5.89
C TRP A 41 10.96 19.07 7.22
N GLU A 42 12.11 18.44 7.47
CA GLU A 42 12.83 18.67 8.74
C GLU A 42 13.24 20.14 8.92
N ASP A 43 13.67 20.78 7.83
CA ASP A 43 14.13 22.17 7.80
C ASP A 43 12.98 23.21 7.85
N ASP A 44 11.73 22.80 7.60
CA ASP A 44 10.55 23.66 7.67
C ASP A 44 9.33 22.88 8.20
N GLN A 45 9.26 22.78 9.52
CA GLN A 45 8.14 22.14 10.22
C GLN A 45 6.87 23.00 10.27
N SER A 46 6.88 24.19 9.66
CA SER A 46 5.68 25.03 9.55
C SER A 46 4.80 24.64 8.37
N ASN A 47 5.35 23.93 7.38
CA ASN A 47 4.64 23.56 6.16
C ASN A 47 4.33 22.06 6.10
N ILE A 48 3.03 21.73 6.10
CA ILE A 48 2.56 20.35 5.99
C ILE A 48 2.64 19.94 4.52
N VAL A 49 3.48 18.95 4.24
CA VAL A 49 3.69 18.42 2.89
C VAL A 49 2.59 17.44 2.51
N PHE A 50 2.23 16.58 3.46
CA PHE A 50 1.26 15.51 3.24
C PHE A 50 0.50 15.23 4.53
N THR A 51 -0.79 14.90 4.42
CA THR A 51 -1.59 14.39 5.53
C THR A 51 -2.29 13.10 5.11
N GLU A 52 -2.26 12.10 5.99
CA GLU A 52 -3.04 10.88 5.88
C GLU A 52 -3.86 10.70 7.15
N GLU A 53 -5.13 10.37 6.98
CA GLU A 53 -6.06 10.02 8.04
C GLU A 53 -6.62 8.64 7.75
N LEU A 54 -6.42 7.70 8.66
CA LEU A 54 -7.00 6.36 8.62
C LEU A 54 -8.05 6.26 9.73
N LYS A 55 -9.24 5.74 9.39
CA LYS A 55 -10.28 5.41 10.37
C LYS A 55 -10.56 3.93 10.34
N PHE A 56 -10.67 3.34 11.52
CA PHE A 56 -10.92 1.93 11.71
C PHE A 56 -12.19 1.70 12.51
N TYR A 57 -12.97 0.71 12.09
CA TYR A 57 -14.09 0.18 12.85
C TYR A 57 -13.86 -1.30 13.15
N ASN A 58 -13.81 -1.64 14.44
CA ASN A 58 -13.61 -3.01 14.91
C ASN A 58 -12.45 -3.73 14.19
N THR A 59 -11.27 -3.08 14.18
CA THR A 59 -10.04 -3.44 13.45
C THR A 59 -10.02 -3.18 11.94
N PHE A 60 -11.14 -3.05 11.24
CA PHE A 60 -11.18 -2.88 9.78
C PHE A 60 -11.02 -1.43 9.36
N LEU A 61 -10.22 -1.16 8.32
CA LEU A 61 -10.11 0.17 7.73
C LEU A 61 -11.44 0.54 7.10
N GLU A 62 -12.05 1.62 7.55
CA GLU A 62 -13.33 2.12 7.03
C GLU A 62 -13.10 3.27 6.03
N GLU A 63 -12.18 4.16 6.36
CA GLU A 63 -11.91 5.36 5.56
C GLU A 63 -10.41 5.66 5.57
N LYS A 64 -9.90 6.05 4.40
CA LYS A 64 -8.57 6.65 4.24
C LYS A 64 -8.72 7.98 3.54
N LYS A 65 -8.20 9.05 4.13
CA LYS A 65 -8.18 10.38 3.54
C LYS A 65 -6.74 10.85 3.39
N ASN A 66 -6.37 11.19 2.16
CA ASN A 66 -5.05 11.74 1.86
C ASN A 66 -5.20 13.19 1.39
N LYS A 67 -4.26 14.03 1.79
CA LYS A 67 -4.09 15.39 1.29
C LYS A 67 -2.62 15.62 0.93
N ASP A 68 -2.38 15.95 -0.33
CA ASP A 68 -1.08 16.37 -0.87
C ASP A 68 -1.27 17.72 -1.57
N GLY A 69 -0.79 18.79 -0.93
CA GLY A 69 -1.12 20.16 -1.33
C GLY A 69 -2.64 20.38 -1.40
N ASP A 70 -3.13 20.78 -2.57
CA ASP A 70 -4.56 20.98 -2.81
C ASP A 70 -5.29 19.68 -3.15
N TYR A 71 -4.59 18.61 -3.52
CA TYR A 71 -5.22 17.36 -3.94
C TYR A 71 -5.67 16.55 -2.72
N VAL A 72 -7.00 16.39 -2.57
CA VAL A 72 -7.60 15.61 -1.50
C VAL A 72 -8.36 14.42 -2.05
N THR A 73 -8.05 13.23 -1.54
CA THR A 73 -8.76 12.00 -1.85
C THR A 73 -9.37 11.40 -0.59
N VAL A 74 -10.59 10.89 -0.69
CA VAL A 74 -11.25 10.12 0.36
C VAL A 74 -11.60 8.76 -0.22
N LYS A 75 -11.08 7.70 0.39
CA LYS A 75 -11.39 6.31 0.08
C LYS A 75 -12.24 5.72 1.18
N LYS A 76 -13.36 5.09 0.82
CA LYS A 76 -14.22 4.35 1.74
C LYS A 76 -14.22 2.88 1.39
N TYR A 77 -14.10 2.05 2.41
CA TYR A 77 -13.93 0.60 2.31
C TYR A 77 -15.18 -0.08 2.84
N TYR A 78 -15.75 -0.98 2.04
CA TYR A 78 -17.00 -1.65 2.38
C TYR A 78 -16.80 -3.14 2.44
N TYR A 79 -17.20 -3.73 3.56
CA TYR A 79 -17.09 -5.17 3.81
C TYR A 79 -18.48 -5.82 3.84
N ASN A 80 -18.56 -7.08 3.43
CA ASN A 80 -19.76 -7.89 3.61
C ASN A 80 -19.82 -8.53 5.02
N ILE A 81 -20.87 -9.30 5.28
CA ILE A 81 -21.05 -10.00 6.57
C ILE A 81 -19.98 -11.05 6.88
N ASP A 82 -19.26 -11.54 5.87
CA ASP A 82 -18.11 -12.46 6.00
C ASP A 82 -16.79 -11.70 6.22
N ASN A 83 -16.90 -10.38 6.39
CA ASN A 83 -15.81 -9.41 6.51
C ASN A 83 -14.90 -9.36 5.28
N LEU A 84 -15.38 -9.71 4.09
CA LEU A 84 -14.63 -9.60 2.83
C LEU A 84 -14.82 -8.19 2.24
N LEU A 85 -13.75 -7.54 1.78
CA LEU A 85 -13.84 -6.25 1.08
C LEU A 85 -14.59 -6.43 -0.23
N VAL A 86 -15.75 -5.77 -0.38
CA VAL A 86 -16.59 -5.89 -1.59
C VAL A 86 -16.53 -4.66 -2.47
N LYS A 87 -16.12 -3.51 -1.90
CA LYS A 87 -16.06 -2.25 -2.64
C LYS A 87 -15.09 -1.28 -1.98
N ILE A 88 -14.36 -0.53 -2.82
CA ILE A 88 -13.70 0.72 -2.45
C ILE A 88 -14.35 1.84 -3.27
N GLU A 89 -14.69 2.95 -2.64
CA GLU A 89 -15.12 4.17 -3.34
C GLU A 89 -14.09 5.27 -3.10
N THR A 90 -13.58 5.86 -4.18
CA THR A 90 -12.64 7.00 -4.11
C THR A 90 -13.35 8.25 -4.61
N GLU A 91 -13.29 9.32 -3.83
CA GLU A 91 -13.73 10.66 -4.22
C GLU A 91 -12.52 11.60 -4.24
N HIS A 92 -12.30 12.25 -5.37
CA HIS A 92 -11.30 13.31 -5.54
C HIS A 92 -12.00 14.64 -5.25
N LEU A 93 -11.87 15.16 -4.02
CA LEU A 93 -12.75 16.23 -3.53
C LEU A 93 -12.67 17.51 -4.38
N ASN A 94 -11.50 17.80 -4.96
CA ASN A 94 -11.28 19.01 -5.76
C ASN A 94 -11.90 18.93 -7.16
N SER A 95 -11.85 17.77 -7.80
CA SER A 95 -12.42 17.56 -9.14
C SER A 95 -13.87 17.05 -9.09
N GLY A 96 -14.30 16.52 -7.95
CA GLY A 96 -15.57 15.80 -7.80
C GLY A 96 -15.57 14.44 -8.52
N GLU A 97 -14.45 14.03 -9.09
CA GLU A 97 -14.33 12.77 -9.80
C GLU A 97 -14.48 11.60 -8.82
N LYS A 98 -15.14 10.55 -9.29
CA LYS A 98 -15.42 9.36 -8.49
C LYS A 98 -14.96 8.12 -9.22
N GLU A 99 -14.33 7.26 -8.44
CA GLU A 99 -13.90 5.95 -8.87
C GLU A 99 -14.47 4.93 -7.89
N LYS A 100 -14.67 3.71 -8.37
CA LYS A 100 -14.94 2.59 -7.48
C LYS A 100 -14.23 1.34 -7.96
N GLU A 101 -13.76 0.57 -7.01
CA GLU A 101 -13.31 -0.79 -7.24
C GLU A 101 -14.34 -1.74 -6.62
N VAL A 102 -14.74 -2.77 -7.37
CA VAL A 102 -15.75 -3.75 -6.93
C VAL A 102 -15.12 -5.14 -6.96
N PHE A 103 -15.32 -5.90 -5.90
CA PHE A 103 -14.70 -7.21 -5.71
C PHE A 103 -15.75 -8.32 -5.72
N HIS A 104 -15.50 -9.36 -6.51
CA HIS A 104 -16.45 -10.44 -6.75
C HIS A 104 -15.92 -11.77 -6.27
N TYR A 105 -16.63 -12.38 -5.32
CA TYR A 105 -16.24 -13.64 -4.68
C TYR A 105 -17.12 -14.79 -5.12
N LYS A 106 -16.55 -16.00 -5.08
CA LYS A 106 -17.27 -17.27 -5.16
C LYS A 106 -16.69 -18.19 -4.11
N ASN A 107 -17.54 -18.74 -3.23
CA ASN A 107 -17.11 -19.59 -2.11
C ASN A 107 -15.98 -18.95 -1.28
N LEU A 108 -16.15 -17.69 -0.89
CA LEU A 108 -15.17 -16.87 -0.13
C LEU A 108 -13.83 -16.61 -0.84
N GLN A 109 -13.66 -17.05 -2.09
CA GLN A 109 -12.46 -16.82 -2.90
C GLN A 109 -12.70 -15.69 -3.91
N LEU A 110 -11.83 -14.67 -3.91
CA LEU A 110 -11.90 -13.55 -4.85
C LEU A 110 -11.67 -14.04 -6.28
N GLN A 111 -12.63 -13.83 -7.17
CA GLN A 111 -12.56 -14.29 -8.56
C GLN A 111 -12.08 -13.19 -9.49
N ASN A 112 -12.62 -11.99 -9.31
CA ASN A 112 -12.29 -10.83 -10.10
C ASN A 112 -12.59 -9.53 -9.36
N SER A 113 -11.91 -8.46 -9.76
CA SER A 113 -12.21 -7.10 -9.39
C SER A 113 -12.40 -6.24 -10.63
N GLU A 114 -13.14 -5.14 -10.48
CA GLU A 114 -13.41 -4.20 -11.57
C GLU A 114 -13.16 -2.78 -11.09
N LEU A 115 -12.30 -2.05 -11.79
CA LEU A 115 -12.09 -0.62 -11.60
C LEU A 115 -13.04 0.14 -12.50
N TRP A 116 -13.82 1.05 -11.92
CA TRP A 116 -14.76 1.91 -12.61
C TRP A 116 -14.39 3.37 -12.41
N MET A 117 -14.31 4.11 -13.52
CA MET A 117 -14.04 5.55 -13.53
C MET A 117 -15.13 6.23 -14.38
N HIS A 118 -15.69 7.34 -13.90
CA HIS A 118 -16.71 8.10 -14.64
C HIS A 118 -17.90 7.23 -15.13
N GLY A 119 -18.31 6.27 -14.31
CA GLY A 119 -19.42 5.36 -14.61
C GLY A 119 -19.12 4.30 -15.68
N LYS A 120 -17.87 4.15 -16.12
CA LYS A 120 -17.43 3.14 -17.10
C LYS A 120 -16.41 2.20 -16.46
N MET A 121 -16.52 0.91 -16.75
CA MET A 121 -15.48 -0.05 -16.38
C MET A 121 -14.20 0.31 -17.13
N PHE A 122 -13.16 0.63 -16.38
CA PHE A 122 -11.84 1.01 -16.89
C PHE A 122 -10.95 -0.21 -17.08
N SER A 123 -10.95 -1.11 -16.08
CA SER A 123 -10.23 -2.37 -16.13
C SER A 123 -10.93 -3.46 -15.31
N LYS A 124 -10.54 -4.70 -15.59
CA LYS A 124 -10.99 -5.90 -14.87
C LYS A 124 -9.80 -6.80 -14.58
N THR A 125 -9.65 -7.19 -13.33
CA THR A 125 -8.60 -8.12 -12.88
C THR A 125 -9.20 -9.48 -12.60
N GLN A 126 -8.57 -10.53 -13.10
CA GLN A 126 -8.93 -11.93 -12.81
C GLN A 126 -7.86 -12.55 -11.92
N TYR A 127 -8.30 -13.25 -10.87
CA TYR A 127 -7.41 -13.87 -9.88
C TYR A 127 -7.41 -15.39 -10.05
N PHE A 128 -6.24 -16.01 -9.98
CA PHE A 128 -6.05 -17.44 -10.17
C PHE A 128 -5.31 -18.04 -8.98
N TYR A 129 -5.75 -19.22 -8.56
CA TYR A 129 -5.24 -19.90 -7.37
C TYR A 129 -4.75 -21.29 -7.71
N ASP A 130 -3.79 -21.78 -6.93
CA ASP A 130 -3.38 -23.18 -6.98
C ASP A 130 -4.36 -24.10 -6.22
N LYS A 131 -4.07 -25.41 -6.24
CA LYS A 131 -4.84 -26.44 -5.54
C LYS A 131 -4.88 -26.28 -4.01
N ASN A 132 -3.96 -25.50 -3.44
CA ASN A 132 -3.89 -25.20 -2.01
C ASN A 132 -4.55 -23.86 -1.70
N ASN A 133 -5.31 -23.28 -2.64
CA ASN A 133 -5.99 -22.00 -2.50
C ASN A 133 -5.06 -20.78 -2.36
N ARG A 134 -3.79 -20.90 -2.78
CA ARG A 134 -2.85 -19.77 -2.78
C ARG A 134 -2.99 -19.01 -4.09
N LEU A 135 -3.00 -17.69 -4.03
CA LEU A 135 -2.99 -16.83 -5.21
C LEU A 135 -1.69 -17.10 -6.00
N ILE A 136 -1.78 -17.36 -7.30
CA ILE A 136 -0.60 -17.60 -8.15
C ILE A 136 -0.50 -16.61 -9.30
N LYS A 137 -1.60 -15.97 -9.66
CA LYS A 137 -1.63 -15.05 -10.79
C LYS A 137 -2.78 -14.06 -10.72
N GLU A 138 -2.53 -12.86 -11.20
CA GLU A 138 -3.53 -11.87 -11.56
C GLU A 138 -3.34 -11.46 -13.02
N ILE A 139 -4.46 -11.24 -13.72
CA ILE A 139 -4.45 -10.71 -15.07
C ILE A 139 -5.43 -9.55 -15.14
N GLU A 140 -4.92 -8.34 -15.30
CA GLU A 140 -5.72 -7.15 -15.56
C GLU A 140 -5.85 -6.92 -17.06
N LYS A 141 -7.07 -6.60 -17.48
CA LYS A 141 -7.37 -6.16 -18.84
C LYS A 141 -8.07 -4.81 -18.82
N ASP A 142 -7.73 -3.97 -19.79
CA ASP A 142 -8.40 -2.70 -20.02
C ASP A 142 -9.84 -2.90 -20.55
N ALA A 143 -10.60 -1.81 -20.66
CA ALA A 143 -11.95 -1.79 -21.23
C ALA A 143 -12.05 -2.34 -22.67
N LYS A 144 -10.92 -2.49 -23.39
CA LYS A 144 -10.82 -3.07 -24.74
C LYS A 144 -10.33 -4.53 -24.71
N ASN A 145 -10.32 -5.16 -23.53
CA ASN A 145 -9.84 -6.52 -23.28
C ASN A 145 -8.35 -6.75 -23.59
N LYS A 146 -7.54 -5.69 -23.69
CA LYS A 146 -6.09 -5.81 -23.82
C LYS A 146 -5.47 -5.97 -22.45
N VAL A 147 -4.51 -6.87 -22.34
CA VAL A 147 -3.75 -7.06 -21.09
C VAL A 147 -2.98 -5.78 -20.77
N SER A 148 -3.27 -5.20 -19.60
CA SER A 148 -2.59 -4.01 -19.05
C SER A 148 -1.56 -4.41 -18.00
N ARG A 149 -1.84 -5.46 -17.20
CA ARG A 149 -0.97 -5.93 -16.12
C ARG A 149 -1.07 -7.43 -15.95
N ILE A 150 0.06 -8.07 -15.64
CA ILE A 150 0.12 -9.44 -15.13
C ILE A 150 0.90 -9.43 -13.83
N VAL A 151 0.35 -10.04 -12.79
CA VAL A 151 1.05 -10.33 -11.54
C VAL A 151 1.21 -11.83 -11.41
N GLU A 152 2.41 -12.31 -11.11
CA GLU A 152 2.72 -13.72 -10.88
C GLU A 152 3.25 -13.87 -9.47
N TYR A 153 2.67 -14.78 -8.70
CA TYR A 153 3.12 -15.11 -7.37
C TYR A 153 3.82 -16.47 -7.40
N LYS A 154 5.11 -16.48 -7.07
CA LYS A 154 6.01 -17.63 -7.26
C LYS A 154 6.90 -17.84 -6.05
N ASN A 155 7.60 -18.97 -6.03
CA ASN A 155 8.61 -19.30 -5.00
C ASN A 155 8.06 -19.29 -3.56
N TYR A 156 6.81 -19.71 -3.38
CA TYR A 156 6.19 -19.85 -2.07
C TYR A 156 6.99 -20.78 -1.15
N LYS A 157 7.54 -20.23 -0.06
CA LYS A 157 8.02 -21.01 1.09
C LYS A 157 6.86 -21.33 2.04
N ASN A 158 5.97 -20.35 2.25
CA ASN A 158 4.71 -20.44 3.00
C ASN A 158 3.79 -19.27 2.59
N ASP A 159 2.64 -19.13 3.25
CA ASP A 159 1.66 -18.07 2.94
C ASP A 159 2.10 -16.65 3.36
N ASP A 160 3.29 -16.50 3.93
CA ASP A 160 3.84 -15.21 4.32
C ASP A 160 5.15 -14.91 3.58
N SER A 161 5.63 -15.82 2.74
CA SER A 161 6.98 -15.74 2.15
C SER A 161 7.00 -16.26 0.72
N PHE A 162 7.14 -15.32 -0.23
CA PHE A 162 6.99 -15.56 -1.67
C PHE A 162 7.60 -14.42 -2.49
N THR A 163 7.66 -14.61 -3.81
CA THR A 163 8.06 -13.57 -4.76
C THR A 163 6.84 -13.13 -5.57
N LYS A 164 6.60 -11.82 -5.66
CA LYS A 164 5.60 -11.21 -6.52
C LYS A 164 6.30 -10.57 -7.72
N LEU A 165 5.94 -11.00 -8.93
CA LEU A 165 6.45 -10.46 -10.17
C LEU A 165 5.32 -9.73 -10.91
N ILE A 166 5.44 -8.43 -11.05
CA ILE A 166 4.49 -7.55 -11.73
C ILE A 166 5.08 -7.16 -13.09
N LYS A 167 4.27 -7.26 -14.14
CA LYS A 167 4.60 -6.81 -15.49
C LYS A 167 3.49 -5.91 -15.98
N ASP A 168 3.83 -4.64 -16.22
CA ASP A 168 2.92 -3.67 -16.81
C ASP A 168 3.14 -3.58 -18.31
N PHE A 169 2.05 -3.48 -19.06
CA PHE A 169 2.04 -3.54 -20.52
C PHE A 169 1.51 -2.24 -21.10
N GLN A 170 2.21 -1.74 -22.11
CA GLN A 170 1.74 -0.65 -22.95
C GLN A 170 1.85 -1.07 -24.42
N ASN A 171 0.74 -1.00 -25.16
CA ASN A 171 0.68 -1.39 -26.57
C ASN A 171 1.22 -2.82 -26.84
N GLY A 172 0.96 -3.74 -25.91
CA GLY A 172 1.37 -5.15 -26.01
C GLY A 172 2.85 -5.43 -25.73
N LYS A 173 3.62 -4.42 -25.31
CA LYS A 173 5.01 -4.57 -24.86
C LYS A 173 5.10 -4.35 -23.36
N VAL A 174 6.00 -5.07 -22.70
CA VAL A 174 6.34 -4.81 -21.29
C VAL A 174 6.95 -3.42 -21.20
N LEU A 175 6.33 -2.57 -20.40
CA LEU A 175 6.77 -1.21 -20.09
C LEU A 175 7.66 -1.21 -18.85
N GLU A 176 7.19 -1.92 -17.82
CA GLU A 176 7.81 -1.96 -16.50
C GLU A 176 7.71 -3.37 -15.93
N THR A 177 8.75 -3.78 -15.22
CA THR A 177 8.78 -5.01 -14.42
C THR A 177 9.15 -4.68 -12.99
N THR A 178 8.37 -5.19 -12.05
CA THR A 178 8.66 -5.11 -10.62
C THR A 178 8.75 -6.52 -10.05
N GLU A 179 9.83 -6.83 -9.35
CA GLU A 179 9.97 -8.08 -8.58
C GLU A 179 10.13 -7.76 -7.10
N GLU A 180 9.13 -8.14 -6.31
CA GLU A 180 9.09 -7.96 -4.87
C GLU A 180 9.28 -9.29 -4.16
N ILE A 181 10.15 -9.32 -3.16
CA ILE A 181 10.44 -10.49 -2.34
C ILE A 181 9.87 -10.22 -0.95
N TYR A 182 8.94 -11.09 -0.54
CA TYR A 182 8.31 -11.04 0.77
C TYR A 182 8.84 -12.15 1.66
N GLU A 183 9.16 -11.81 2.91
CA GLU A 183 9.48 -12.77 3.97
C GLU A 183 8.72 -12.39 5.23
N ASN A 184 7.99 -13.34 5.83
CA ASN A 184 7.13 -13.11 7.00
C ASN A 184 6.18 -11.90 6.84
N LYS A 185 5.55 -11.78 5.66
CA LYS A 185 4.71 -10.67 5.21
C LYS A 185 5.44 -9.35 4.96
N LEU A 186 6.73 -9.24 5.23
CA LEU A 186 7.49 -8.00 5.05
C LEU A 186 8.17 -7.97 3.68
N LEU A 187 8.10 -6.83 2.99
CA LEU A 187 8.80 -6.61 1.73
C LEU A 187 10.30 -6.42 2.00
N VAL A 188 11.11 -7.46 1.86
CA VAL A 188 12.55 -7.39 2.18
C VAL A 188 13.38 -6.82 1.04
N GLU A 189 12.96 -7.04 -0.20
CA GLU A 189 13.68 -6.58 -1.39
C GLU A 189 12.71 -6.34 -2.54
N ALA A 190 12.93 -5.27 -3.30
CA ALA A 190 12.19 -4.97 -4.52
C ALA A 190 13.14 -4.54 -5.63
N ASN A 191 12.92 -5.06 -6.84
CA ASN A 191 13.67 -4.73 -8.05
C ASN A 191 12.71 -4.12 -9.06
N TYR A 192 12.95 -2.86 -9.41
CA TYR A 192 12.16 -2.10 -10.38
C TYR A 192 12.98 -1.92 -11.64
N GLU A 193 12.40 -2.27 -12.79
CA GLU A 193 12.98 -2.09 -14.11
C GLU A 193 11.98 -1.42 -15.04
N MET A 194 12.30 -0.19 -15.46
CA MET A 194 11.54 0.55 -16.46
C MET A 194 12.49 1.06 -17.54
N TYR A 195 12.31 0.59 -18.77
CA TYR A 195 13.26 0.80 -19.87
C TYR A 195 14.69 0.39 -19.48
N ASN A 196 15.62 1.34 -19.37
CA ASN A 196 17.02 1.11 -19.00
C ASN A 196 17.31 1.47 -17.53
N LEU A 197 16.30 1.92 -16.78
CA LEU A 197 16.45 2.31 -15.38
C LEU A 197 16.18 1.09 -14.50
N LYS A 198 17.17 0.76 -13.66
CA LYS A 198 17.07 -0.32 -12.68
C LYS A 198 17.28 0.27 -11.29
N THR A 199 16.33 -0.01 -10.41
CA THR A 199 16.40 0.38 -9.00
C THR A 199 16.17 -0.85 -8.15
N ASN A 200 17.09 -1.11 -7.23
CA ASN A 200 16.91 -2.10 -6.19
C ASN A 200 16.63 -1.39 -4.87
N VAL A 201 15.68 -1.91 -4.10
CA VAL A 201 15.32 -1.43 -2.77
C VAL A 201 15.49 -2.58 -1.80
N LYS A 202 16.21 -2.35 -0.71
CA LYS A 202 16.36 -3.33 0.38
C LYS A 202 15.88 -2.73 1.68
N ASN A 203 15.00 -3.46 2.34
CA ASN A 203 14.38 -3.05 3.58
C ASN A 203 14.86 -3.93 4.72
N THR A 204 15.21 -3.29 5.83
CA THR A 204 15.51 -3.97 7.10
C THR A 204 14.44 -3.60 8.10
N TYR A 205 14.01 -4.56 8.91
CA TYR A 205 12.94 -4.37 9.90
C TYR A 205 13.43 -4.70 11.32
N ASN A 206 12.80 -4.11 12.33
CA ASN A 206 12.95 -4.55 13.72
C ASN A 206 12.04 -5.75 14.05
N LYS A 207 12.10 -6.24 15.29
CA LYS A 207 11.35 -7.42 15.74
C LYS A 207 9.84 -7.21 15.75
N GLU A 208 9.38 -5.97 15.82
CA GLU A 208 7.98 -5.56 15.76
C GLU A 208 7.46 -5.40 14.32
N GLY A 209 8.34 -5.50 13.31
CA GLY A 209 7.98 -5.39 11.90
C GLY A 209 8.00 -3.96 11.35
N TRP A 210 8.55 -2.99 12.10
CA TRP A 210 8.78 -1.64 11.59
C TRP A 210 10.05 -1.57 10.75
N ILE A 211 10.00 -0.83 9.65
CA ILE A 211 11.19 -0.62 8.82
C ILE A 211 12.22 0.22 9.58
N VAL A 212 13.48 -0.19 9.63
CA VAL A 212 14.56 0.56 10.30
C VAL A 212 15.54 1.17 9.32
N LYS A 213 15.64 0.59 8.12
CA LYS A 213 16.56 1.02 7.08
C LYS A 213 16.02 0.65 5.71
N GLU A 214 16.10 1.60 4.78
CA GLU A 214 15.87 1.40 3.35
C GLU A 214 17.13 1.78 2.57
N VAL A 215 17.59 0.90 1.70
CA VAL A 215 18.71 1.20 0.79
C VAL A 215 18.22 1.16 -0.64
N PHE A 216 18.35 2.29 -1.33
CA PHE A 216 18.06 2.42 -2.75
C PHE A 216 19.38 2.32 -3.50
N SER A 217 19.48 1.32 -4.38
CA SER A 217 20.62 1.13 -5.27
C SER A 217 20.16 1.34 -6.71
N ASN A 218 20.44 2.53 -7.25
CA ASN A 218 20.38 2.82 -8.68
C ASN A 218 21.74 3.41 -9.10
N SER A 219 21.82 4.24 -10.16
CA SER A 219 23.04 4.97 -10.50
C SER A 219 23.63 5.79 -9.32
N GLU A 220 22.83 6.03 -8.28
CA GLU A 220 23.21 6.56 -6.98
C GLU A 220 22.81 5.56 -5.88
N VAL A 221 23.65 5.42 -4.85
CA VAL A 221 23.29 4.66 -3.64
C VAL A 221 22.82 5.64 -2.59
N VAL A 222 21.54 5.56 -2.24
CA VAL A 222 20.90 6.41 -1.23
C VAL A 222 20.44 5.52 -0.09
N GLU A 223 20.92 5.83 1.11
CA GLU A 223 20.54 5.12 2.33
C GLU A 223 19.62 6.01 3.16
N ASN A 224 18.49 5.44 3.58
CA ASN A 224 17.58 6.09 4.50
C ASN A 224 17.50 5.28 5.79
N THR A 225 17.64 5.98 6.92
CA THR A 225 17.42 5.42 8.26
C THR A 225 16.12 5.95 8.82
N PHE A 226 15.37 5.08 9.49
CA PHE A 226 14.10 5.40 10.11
C PHE A 226 14.19 5.25 11.63
N THR A 227 13.72 6.25 12.35
CA THR A 227 13.59 6.20 13.81
C THR A 227 12.14 6.44 14.21
N TYR A 228 11.72 5.75 15.26
CA TYR A 228 10.32 5.69 15.70
C TYR A 228 10.22 6.10 17.16
N GLU A 229 9.27 6.95 17.45
CA GLU A 229 8.73 7.16 18.78
C GLU A 229 7.34 6.52 18.82
N VAL A 230 7.01 5.86 19.93
CA VAL A 230 5.74 5.12 20.10
C VAL A 230 5.02 5.56 21.37
N ASP A 231 3.71 5.38 21.41
CA ASP A 231 2.92 5.53 22.62
C ASP A 231 2.93 4.27 23.50
N GLU A 232 2.21 4.31 24.62
CA GLU A 232 2.12 3.22 25.59
C GLU A 232 1.52 1.92 25.01
N LYS A 233 0.80 2.00 23.88
CA LYS A 233 0.23 0.83 23.19
C LYS A 233 1.11 0.32 22.06
N GLY A 234 2.27 0.95 21.83
CA GLY A 234 3.23 0.58 20.81
C GLY A 234 2.91 1.12 19.42
N ASN A 235 1.90 2.00 19.28
CA ASN A 235 1.64 2.66 17.99
C ASN A 235 2.65 3.80 17.77
N PRO A 236 3.05 4.06 16.53
CA PRO A 236 3.97 5.14 16.22
C PRO A 236 3.30 6.49 16.47
N THR A 237 4.00 7.39 17.16
CA THR A 237 3.63 8.79 17.39
C THR A 237 4.50 9.75 16.59
N LYS A 238 5.70 9.29 16.20
CA LYS A 238 6.58 10.04 15.32
C LYS A 238 7.50 9.11 14.53
N VAL A 239 7.75 9.47 13.28
CA VAL A 239 8.74 8.79 12.42
C VAL A 239 9.66 9.83 11.82
N THR A 240 10.97 9.69 12.05
CA THR A 240 11.98 10.52 11.38
C THR A 240 12.71 9.69 10.34
N LYS A 241 12.77 10.21 9.11
CA LYS A 241 13.59 9.64 8.04
C LYS A 241 14.80 10.55 7.80
N THR A 242 15.99 9.97 7.94
CA THR A 242 17.25 10.65 7.65
C THR A 242 17.90 10.03 6.42
N ASN A 243 18.30 10.88 5.47
CA ASN A 243 18.92 10.47 4.21
C ASN A 243 20.44 10.69 4.25
N SER A 244 21.23 9.74 3.76
CA SER A 244 22.69 9.82 3.74
C SER A 244 23.29 10.89 2.80
N GLN A 245 22.49 11.45 1.89
CA GLN A 245 22.91 12.44 0.87
C GLN A 245 22.13 13.76 0.91
N ASN A 246 21.53 14.14 2.05
CA ASN A 246 20.85 15.44 2.23
C ASN A 246 19.70 15.73 1.23
N GLN A 247 19.06 14.69 0.66
CA GLN A 247 17.94 14.85 -0.29
C GLN A 247 16.59 15.15 0.40
N GLY A 248 16.62 15.90 1.52
CA GLY A 248 15.45 16.29 2.29
C GLY A 248 15.03 15.22 3.32
N ASN A 249 15.43 15.44 4.57
CA ASN A 249 14.89 14.67 5.70
C ASN A 249 13.43 15.07 5.93
N TYR A 250 12.63 14.14 6.43
CA TYR A 250 11.26 14.44 6.82
C TYR A 250 10.95 13.87 8.20
N VAL A 251 9.93 14.48 8.81
CA VAL A 251 9.34 14.03 10.07
C VAL A 251 7.86 13.79 9.84
N LEU A 252 7.36 12.63 10.26
CA LEU A 252 5.93 12.37 10.39
C LEU A 252 5.56 12.52 11.86
N VAL A 253 4.58 13.35 12.14
CA VAL A 253 3.93 13.43 13.45
C VAL A 253 2.58 12.72 13.36
N ILE A 254 2.35 11.78 14.26
CA ILE A 254 1.23 10.84 14.20
C ILE A 254 0.42 10.96 15.48
N ASN A 255 -0.88 11.21 15.32
CA ASN A 255 -1.84 11.22 16.42
C ASN A 255 -2.75 10.00 16.30
N ASN A 256 -2.75 9.16 17.33
CA ASN A 256 -3.58 7.96 17.42
C ASN A 256 -4.74 8.19 18.39
N THR A 257 -5.91 7.68 18.04
CA THR A 257 -7.03 7.50 18.98
C THR A 257 -7.38 6.02 19.09
N TYR A 258 -8.05 5.68 20.18
CA TYR A 258 -8.36 4.30 20.51
C TYR A 258 -9.83 4.13 20.87
N SER A 259 -10.45 3.13 20.25
CA SER A 259 -11.80 2.75 20.58
C SER A 259 -11.86 2.13 21.97
N THR A 260 -12.88 2.52 22.73
CA THR A 260 -13.25 1.88 24.00
C THR A 260 -14.15 0.66 23.79
N PHE A 261 -14.60 0.39 22.56
CA PHE A 261 -15.37 -0.82 22.26
C PHE A 261 -14.48 -2.05 22.41
N PRO A 262 -14.98 -3.15 23.01
CA PRO A 262 -14.28 -4.41 23.04
C PRO A 262 -14.07 -4.89 21.59
N THR A 263 -12.82 -5.02 21.16
CA THR A 263 -12.49 -5.73 19.92
C THR A 263 -12.57 -7.23 20.19
N ASN A 264 -13.24 -7.98 19.33
CA ASN A 264 -13.29 -9.45 19.40
C ASN A 264 -11.89 -10.08 19.29
#